data_AF-A0A9D7MYA9-F1
#
_entry.id   AF-A0A9D7MYA9-F1
#
_cell.length_a   1.000
_cell.length_b   1.000
_cell.length_c   1.000
_cell.angle_alpha   90.00
_cell.angle_beta   90.00
_cell.angle_gamma   90.00
#
_symmetry.space_group_name_H-M   'P 1'
#
loop_
_entity.id
_entity.type
_entity.pdbx_description
1 polymer ?
#
loop_
_entity_poly.entity_id
_entity_poly.type
_entity_poly.pdbx_seq_one_letter_code
_entity_poly.pdbx_strand_id
1 'polypeptide(L)' 'MTEKFMRQVELHAQDPVSGKWKLAENYLDYIHSSARFYELGEEGVFHVYHYQEINNPAEFPPQ' A
#
# COMPACT_ATOMS: atom_id res chain seq x y z
N MET A 1 15.51 16.65 0.80
CA MET A 1 14.43 15.99 0.02
C MET A 1 13.99 16.98 -1.05
N THR A 2 14.01 16.62 -2.33
CA THR A 2 13.75 17.55 -3.45
C THR A 2 12.26 17.55 -3.81
N GLU A 3 11.71 18.69 -4.24
CA GLU A 3 10.29 18.85 -4.63
C GLU A 3 9.83 17.81 -5.66
N LYS A 4 10.70 17.53 -6.66
CA LYS A 4 10.44 16.50 -7.68
C LYS A 4 10.18 15.12 -7.09
N PHE A 5 10.85 14.78 -5.99
CA PHE A 5 10.70 13.48 -5.34
C PHE A 5 9.34 13.38 -4.64
N MET A 6 8.93 14.41 -3.90
CA MET A 6 7.64 14.42 -3.21
C MET A 6 6.48 14.31 -4.20
N ARG A 7 6.54 15.05 -5.30
CA ARG A 7 5.54 14.96 -6.37
C ARG A 7 5.44 13.55 -6.96
N GLN A 8 6.57 12.84 -7.07
CA GLN A 8 6.56 11.47 -7.56
C GLN A 8 5.92 10.51 -6.56
N VAL A 9 6.13 10.72 -5.26
CA VAL A 9 5.50 9.94 -4.19
C VAL A 9 3.99 10.15 -4.20
N GLU A 10 3.54 11.40 -4.31
CA GLU A 10 2.11 11.74 -4.39
C GLU A 10 1.43 11.05 -5.58
N LEU A 11 2.08 11.03 -6.75
CA LEU A 11 1.53 10.35 -7.93
C LEU A 11 1.35 8.85 -7.70
N HIS A 12 2.36 8.16 -7.16
CA HIS A 12 2.26 6.72 -6.89
C HIS A 12 1.30 6.38 -5.75
N ALA A 13 1.15 7.28 -4.77
CA ALA A 13 0.17 7.09 -3.70
C ALA A 13 -1.27 7.01 -4.26
N GLN A 14 -1.56 7.68 -5.38
CA GLN A 14 -2.90 7.67 -6.00
C GLN A 14 -3.17 6.44 -6.88
N ASP A 15 -2.16 5.65 -7.25
CA ASP A 15 -2.33 4.43 -8.06
C ASP A 15 -3.35 3.44 -7.49
N PRO A 16 -3.36 3.11 -6.18
CA PRO A 16 -4.35 2.21 -5.60
C PRO A 16 -5.78 2.77 -5.58
N VAL A 17 -6.00 4.07 -5.75
CA VAL A 17 -7.33 4.70 -5.68
C VAL A 17 -7.87 5.09 -7.05
N SER A 18 -6.99 5.14 -8.06
CA SER A 18 -7.31 5.66 -9.38
C SER A 18 -7.16 4.62 -10.49
N GLY A 19 -7.76 4.91 -11.64
CA GLY A 19 -7.64 4.05 -12.83
C GLY A 19 -8.23 2.65 -12.64
N LYS A 20 -7.55 1.65 -13.21
CA LYS A 20 -8.03 0.26 -13.24
C LYS A 20 -7.85 -0.50 -11.92
N TRP A 21 -6.97 -0.01 -11.04
CA TRP A 21 -6.44 -0.82 -9.96
C TRP A 21 -7.30 -0.75 -8.71
N LYS A 22 -7.98 0.38 -8.42
CA LYS A 22 -9.01 0.59 -7.37
C LYS A 22 -8.93 -0.41 -6.20
N LEU A 23 -7.72 -0.54 -5.64
CA LEU A 23 -7.36 -1.46 -4.57
C LEU A 23 -7.83 -0.91 -3.22
N ALA A 24 -8.05 0.40 -3.12
CA ALA A 24 -8.53 1.08 -1.94
C ALA A 24 -9.42 2.30 -2.30
N GLU A 25 -10.27 2.72 -1.36
CA GLU A 25 -11.06 3.96 -1.50
C GLU A 25 -10.27 5.20 -1.13
N ASN A 26 -9.34 5.08 -0.18
CA ASN A 26 -8.37 6.11 0.18
C ASN A 26 -6.95 5.59 -0.05
N TYR A 27 -6.05 6.47 -0.46
CA TYR A 27 -4.65 6.12 -0.73
C TYR A 27 -3.89 5.74 0.55
N LEU A 28 -4.37 6.19 1.70
CA LEU A 28 -3.86 5.84 3.02
C LEU A 28 -4.31 4.45 3.50
N ASP A 29 -5.35 3.86 2.89
CA ASP A 29 -5.84 2.54 3.25
C ASP A 29 -5.02 1.42 2.59
N TYR A 30 -4.27 1.74 1.53
CA TYR A 30 -3.41 0.77 0.86
C TYR A 30 -2.09 0.59 1.62
N ILE A 31 -2.06 -0.42 2.49
CA ILE A 31 -0.96 -0.72 3.43
C ILE A 31 0.41 -0.96 2.76
N HIS A 32 0.43 -1.33 1.49
CA HIS A 32 1.66 -1.60 0.74
C HIS A 32 2.26 -0.35 0.08
N SER A 33 1.61 0.82 0.21
CA SER A 33 2.17 2.09 -0.24
C SER A 33 2.93 2.80 0.89
N SER A 34 3.97 3.54 0.53
CA SER A 34 4.69 4.42 1.45
C SER A 34 3.89 5.69 1.83
N ALA A 35 2.66 5.87 1.34
CA ALA A 35 1.87 7.07 1.59
C ALA A 35 1.68 7.39 3.07
N ARG A 36 1.38 6.38 3.90
CA ARG A 36 1.22 6.57 5.37
C ARG A 36 2.51 7.04 6.05
N PHE A 37 3.67 6.64 5.54
CA PHE A 37 4.94 7.08 6.09
C PHE A 37 5.15 8.59 5.90
N TYR A 38 4.83 9.12 4.71
CA TYR A 38 5.00 10.54 4.43
C TYR A 38 3.91 11.43 5.04
N GLU A 39 2.67 10.95 5.09
CA GLU A 39 1.52 11.72 5.60
C GLU A 39 1.33 11.61 7.12
N LEU A 40 1.49 10.41 7.68
CA LEU A 40 1.21 10.10 9.09
C LEU A 40 2.47 9.81 9.91
N GLY A 41 3.64 9.65 9.26
CA GLY A 41 4.86 9.20 9.93
C GLY A 41 4.83 7.72 10.33
N GLU A 42 3.88 6.95 9.79
CA GLU A 42 3.66 5.54 10.15
C GLU A 42 4.32 4.61 9.13
N GLU A 43 5.20 3.74 9.61
CA GLU A 43 5.72 2.63 8.80
C GLU A 43 4.71 1.47 8.80
N GLY A 44 4.28 1.07 7.60
CA GLY A 44 3.39 -0.07 7.44
C GLY A 44 4.12 -1.38 7.75
N VAL A 45 3.69 -2.08 8.80
CA VAL A 45 4.13 -3.46 9.07
C VAL A 45 3.11 -4.42 8.44
N PHE A 46 3.53 -5.17 7.44
CA PHE A 46 2.71 -6.19 6.80
C PHE A 46 3.47 -7.51 6.69
N HIS A 47 2.75 -8.62 6.83
CA HIS A 47 3.34 -9.93 6.63
C HIS A 47 3.54 -10.19 5.14
N VAL A 48 4.77 -10.57 4.77
CA VAL A 48 5.10 -11.00 3.42
C VAL A 48 4.98 -12.52 3.37
N TYR A 49 4.08 -13.01 2.52
CA TYR A 49 3.86 -14.44 2.33
C TYR A 49 4.47 -14.91 1.02
N HIS A 50 4.92 -16.15 0.98
CA HIS A 50 5.29 -16.80 -0.27
C HIS A 50 4.02 -17.10 -1.08
N TYR A 51 4.07 -16.93 -2.41
CA TYR A 51 2.88 -17.09 -3.26
C TYR A 51 2.25 -18.50 -3.18
N GLN A 52 3.02 -19.51 -2.78
CA GLN A 52 2.55 -20.88 -2.59
C GLN A 52 1.69 -21.05 -1.32
N GLU A 53 1.78 -20.13 -0.36
CA GLU A 53 1.06 -20.18 0.93
C GLU A 53 -0.36 -19.61 0.83
N ILE A 54 -0.67 -18.87 -0.25
CA ILE A 54 -1.98 -18.19 -0.47
C ILE A 54 -3.17 -19.17 -0.48
N ASN A 55 -2.94 -20.44 -0.83
CA ASN A 55 -3.99 -21.45 -0.90
C ASN A 55 -4.18 -22.25 0.41
N ASN A 56 -3.52 -21.87 1.49
CA ASN A 56 -3.65 -22.52 2.79
C ASN A 56 -4.58 -21.72 3.73
N PRO A 57 -5.89 -21.99 3.76
CA PRO A 57 -6.87 -21.20 4.52
C PRO A 57 -6.69 -21.29 6.05
N ALA A 58 -5.81 -22.17 6.56
CA ALA A 58 -5.51 -22.28 7.98
C ALA A 58 -4.59 -21.14 8.50
N GLU A 59 -3.87 -20.46 7.61
CA GLU A 59 -2.86 -19.45 7.97
C GLU A 59 -3.24 -18.02 7.55
N PHE A 60 -4.36 -17.84 6.83
CA PHE A 60 -4.81 -16.54 6.33
C PHE A 60 -6.14 -16.11 6.97
N PRO A 61 -6.14 -15.23 8.00
CA PRO A 61 -7.35 -14.50 8.36
C PRO A 61 -7.75 -13.57 7.20
N PRO A 62 -9.05 -13.31 6.99
CA PRO A 62 -9.50 -12.34 6.00
C PRO A 62 -8.90 -10.96 6.33
N GLN A 63 -8.38 -10.29 5.29
CA GLN A 63 -7.86 -8.93 5.37
C GLN A 63 -8.99 -7.91 5.37
#